data_AF-A0A1V1PQC6-F1
#
_entry.id   AF-A0A1V1PQC6-F1
#
_cell.length_a   1.000
_cell.length_b   1.000
_cell.length_c   1.000
_cell.angle_alpha   90.00
_cell.angle_beta   90.00
_cell.angle_gamma   90.00
#
_symmetry.space_group_name_H-M   'P 1'
#
loop_
_entity.id
_entity.type
_entity.pdbx_description
1 polymer ?
#
loop_
_entity_poly.entity_id
_entity_poly.type
_entity_poly.pdbx_seq_one_letter_code
_entity_poly.pdbx_strand_id
1 'polypeptide(L)'
;MKPLLLLFPSLLLAACGAANSYPAAYETNFVQACQMNGASSARCECVWAKVEAEIPVADFEAADVALQAGQEHPIRAQILGYHQACEATP
;
A
#
# COMPACT_ATOMS: atom_id res chain seq x y z
N MET A 1 -13.91 22.67 -52.03
CA MET A 1 -13.64 23.17 -50.66
C MET A 1 -13.48 21.94 -49.76
N LYS A 2 -12.34 21.84 -49.07
CA LYS A 2 -11.81 20.63 -48.42
C LYS A 2 -12.16 20.67 -46.93
N PRO A 3 -12.91 19.71 -46.36
CA PRO A 3 -13.05 19.67 -44.92
C PRO A 3 -11.76 19.10 -44.33
N LEU A 4 -11.13 19.93 -43.52
CA LEU A 4 -9.93 19.65 -42.75
C LEU A 4 -10.25 18.53 -41.74
N LEU A 5 -9.73 17.33 -41.99
CA LEU A 5 -9.79 16.20 -41.06
C LEU A 5 -8.86 16.52 -39.87
N LEU A 6 -9.45 17.03 -38.79
CA LEU A 6 -8.81 17.14 -37.49
C LEU A 6 -8.64 15.73 -36.91
N LEU A 7 -7.46 15.15 -37.13
CA LEU A 7 -6.96 13.98 -36.42
C LEU A 7 -6.71 14.39 -34.96
N PHE A 8 -7.71 14.19 -34.10
CA PHE A 8 -7.50 14.11 -32.65
C PHE A 8 -6.78 12.78 -32.38
N PRO A 9 -5.52 12.78 -31.89
CA PRO A 9 -4.94 11.57 -31.36
C PRO A 9 -5.69 11.25 -30.08
N SER A 10 -6.57 10.25 -30.12
CA SER A 10 -7.15 9.66 -28.93
C SER A 10 -6.00 9.19 -28.04
N LEU A 11 -5.70 9.94 -26.99
CA LEU A 11 -4.88 9.48 -25.88
C LEU A 11 -5.59 8.24 -25.33
N LEU A 12 -5.07 7.07 -25.67
CA LEU A 12 -5.40 5.83 -24.99
C LEU A 12 -4.89 5.98 -23.56
N LEU A 13 -5.78 6.38 -22.65
CA LEU A 13 -5.57 6.20 -21.22
C LEU A 13 -5.38 4.69 -20.99
N ALA A 14 -4.13 4.25 -20.90
CA ALA A 14 -3.78 2.97 -20.32
C ALA A 14 -3.98 3.07 -18.79
N ALA A 15 -5.24 3.12 -18.37
CA ALA A 15 -5.65 3.04 -16.97
C ALA A 15 -6.48 1.76 -16.80
N CYS A 16 -5.86 0.61 -17.07
CA CYS A 16 -6.49 -0.69 -16.82
C CYS A 16 -5.48 -1.61 -16.16
N GLY A 17 -5.64 -1.71 -14.84
CA GLY A 17 -4.88 -2.60 -13.98
C GLY A 17 -4.65 -1.92 -12.64
N ALA A 18 -5.70 -1.72 -11.84
CA ALA A 18 -5.49 -1.59 -10.40
C ALA A 18 -4.71 -2.85 -10.00
N ALA A 19 -3.44 -2.69 -9.62
CA ALA A 19 -2.65 -3.79 -9.17
C ALA A 19 -3.31 -4.30 -7.89
N ASN A 20 -4.00 -5.45 -7.98
CA ASN A 20 -4.62 -6.10 -6.83
C ASN A 20 -3.57 -6.74 -5.89
N SER A 21 -2.29 -6.53 -6.17
CA SER A 21 -1.14 -7.06 -5.45
C SER A 21 -0.25 -5.93 -5.02
N TYR A 22 0.33 -6.06 -3.83
CA TYR A 22 1.29 -5.10 -3.31
C TYR A 22 2.53 -5.02 -4.20
N PRO A 23 3.00 -3.80 -4.56
CA PRO A 23 4.33 -3.64 -5.13
C PRO A 23 5.40 -4.11 -4.13
N ALA A 24 6.46 -4.78 -4.59
CA ALA A 24 7.55 -5.25 -3.73
C ALA A 24 8.22 -4.14 -2.90
N ALA A 25 8.19 -2.90 -3.40
CA ALA A 25 8.67 -1.74 -2.66
C ALA A 25 7.87 -1.48 -1.37
N TYR A 26 6.59 -1.84 -1.31
CA TYR A 26 5.76 -1.59 -0.14
C TYR A 26 6.17 -2.47 1.03
N GLU A 27 6.44 -3.76 0.76
CA GLU A 27 7.01 -4.68 1.74
C GLU A 27 8.33 -4.14 2.30
N THR A 28 9.24 -3.78 1.40
CA THR A 28 10.57 -3.33 1.78
C THR A 28 10.49 -2.06 2.66
N ASN A 29 9.68 -1.10 2.25
CA ASN A 29 9.48 0.15 2.99
C ASN A 29 8.80 -0.09 4.33
N PHE A 30 7.78 -0.94 4.37
CA PHE A 30 7.05 -1.28 5.60
C PHE A 30 7.97 -1.96 6.61
N VAL A 31 8.69 -3.01 6.18
CA VAL A 31 9.59 -3.76 7.06
C VAL A 31 10.72 -2.87 7.58
N GLN A 32 11.32 -2.04 6.71
CA GLN A 32 12.33 -1.07 7.13
C GLN A 32 11.79 -0.06 8.15
N ALA A 33 10.62 0.53 7.89
CA ALA A 33 10.00 1.47 8.81
C ALA A 33 9.68 0.82 10.16
N CYS A 34 9.14 -0.40 10.15
CA CYS A 34 8.86 -1.17 11.35
C CYS A 34 10.12 -1.45 12.18
N GLN A 35 11.24 -1.82 11.53
CA GLN A 35 12.52 -2.04 12.20
C GLN A 35 13.11 -0.75 12.77
N MET A 36 13.01 0.37 12.04
CA MET A 36 13.42 1.69 12.55
C MET A 36 12.63 2.12 13.79
N ASN A 37 11.42 1.58 13.98
CA ASN A 37 10.61 1.77 15.19
C ASN A 37 10.92 0.75 16.31
N GLY A 38 11.97 -0.06 16.16
CA GLY A 38 12.53 -0.89 17.23
C GLY A 38 12.01 -2.34 17.27
N ALA A 39 11.24 -2.80 16.29
CA ALA A 39 10.82 -4.19 16.19
C ALA A 39 11.87 -5.08 15.49
N SER A 40 11.87 -6.39 15.77
CA SER A 40 12.74 -7.36 15.07
C SER A 40 12.32 -7.53 13.60
N SER A 41 13.25 -7.96 12.74
CA SER A 41 12.93 -8.26 11.33
C SER A 41 11.80 -9.26 11.22
N ALA A 42 11.87 -10.36 11.99
CA ALA A 42 10.88 -11.42 11.94
C ALA A 42 9.50 -10.92 12.40
N ARG A 43 9.42 -10.05 13.42
CA ARG A 43 8.15 -9.42 13.81
C ARG A 43 7.60 -8.54 12.69
N CYS A 44 8.44 -7.73 12.06
CA CYS A 44 8.01 -6.84 10.98
C CYS A 44 7.52 -7.62 9.74
N GLU A 45 8.22 -8.70 9.38
CA GLU A 45 7.82 -9.62 8.31
C GLU A 45 6.49 -10.33 8.65
N CYS A 46 6.30 -10.75 9.91
CA CYS A 46 5.02 -11.31 10.37
C CYS A 46 3.85 -10.34 10.19
N VAL A 47 4.05 -9.07 10.56
CA VAL A 47 3.02 -8.03 10.38
C VAL A 47 2.77 -7.79 8.90
N TRP A 48 3.82 -7.68 8.09
CA TRP A 48 3.68 -7.51 6.64
C TRP A 48 2.88 -8.64 6.01
N ALA A 49 3.16 -9.90 6.33
CA ALA A 49 2.43 -11.04 5.79
C ALA A 49 0.92 -10.97 6.08
N LYS A 50 0.54 -10.41 7.25
CA LYS A 50 -0.87 -10.15 7.59
C LYS A 50 -1.47 -8.99 6.80
N VAL A 51 -0.72 -7.91 6.63
CA VAL A 51 -1.12 -6.78 5.79
C VAL A 51 -1.40 -7.26 4.36
N GLU A 52 -0.44 -7.96 3.76
CA GLU A 52 -0.52 -8.44 2.39
C GLU A 52 -1.70 -9.43 2.18
N ALA A 53 -1.97 -10.28 3.17
CA ALA A 53 -3.03 -11.27 3.08
C ALA A 53 -4.44 -10.73 3.33
N GLU A 54 -4.57 -9.71 4.19
CA GLU A 54 -5.89 -9.32 4.76
C GLU A 54 -6.32 -7.89 4.41
N ILE A 55 -5.41 -7.02 3.96
CA ILE A 55 -5.71 -5.63 3.63
C ILE A 55 -5.67 -5.46 2.10
N PRO A 56 -6.72 -4.90 1.47
CA PRO A 56 -6.66 -4.52 0.07
C PRO A 56 -5.60 -3.45 -0.17
N VAL A 57 -4.85 -3.55 -1.27
CA VAL A 57 -3.80 -2.58 -1.64
C VAL A 57 -4.33 -1.14 -1.62
N ALA A 58 -5.53 -0.91 -2.16
CA ALA A 58 -6.16 0.42 -2.19
C ALA A 58 -6.43 0.99 -0.79
N ASP A 59 -6.79 0.15 0.19
CA ASP A 59 -7.03 0.59 1.56
C ASP A 59 -5.72 0.90 2.29
N PHE A 60 -4.64 0.18 1.96
CA PHE A 60 -3.30 0.48 2.45
C PHE A 60 -2.76 1.79 1.87
N GLU A 61 -2.92 2.02 0.55
CA GLU A 61 -2.56 3.28 -0.11
C GLU A 61 -3.35 4.46 0.48
N ALA A 62 -4.65 4.31 0.70
CA ALA A 62 -5.48 5.33 1.34
C ALA A 62 -5.01 5.63 2.78
N ALA A 63 -4.61 4.60 3.53
CA ALA A 63 -4.06 4.76 4.86
C ALA A 63 -2.70 5.50 4.86
N ASP A 64 -1.82 5.19 3.90
CA ASP A 64 -0.53 5.87 3.75
C ASP A 64 -0.71 7.35 3.40
N VAL A 65 -1.62 7.67 2.48
CA VAL A 65 -1.98 9.06 2.13
C VAL A 65 -2.54 9.80 3.35
N ALA A 66 -3.44 9.18 4.11
CA ALA A 66 -3.98 9.77 5.33
C ALA A 66 -2.87 10.06 6.36
N LEU A 67 -1.95 9.11 6.56
CA LEU A 67 -0.81 9.28 7.48
C LEU A 67 0.08 10.46 7.07
N GLN A 68 0.41 10.59 5.78
CA GLN A 68 1.18 11.72 5.24
C GLN A 68 0.48 13.07 5.44
N ALA A 69 -0.86 13.08 5.41
CA ALA A 69 -1.68 14.25 5.69
C ALA A 69 -1.90 14.50 7.21
N GLY A 70 -1.35 13.66 8.09
CA GLY A 70 -1.58 13.74 9.54
C GLY A 70 -3.00 13.36 9.96
N GLN A 71 -3.70 12.57 9.16
CA GLN A 71 -5.06 12.09 9.38
C GLN A 71 -5.05 10.64 9.86
N GLU A 72 -6.08 10.26 10.61
CA GLU A 72 -6.29 8.86 11.00
C GLU A 72 -6.99 8.09 9.88
N HIS A 73 -6.69 6.79 9.78
CA HIS A 73 -7.37 5.86 8.88
C HIS A 73 -7.76 4.58 9.64
N PRO A 74 -8.96 4.01 9.47
CA PRO A 74 -9.41 2.85 10.23
C PRO A 74 -8.47 1.64 10.16
N ILE A 75 -7.83 1.44 9.00
CA ILE A 75 -6.84 0.38 8.78
C ILE A 75 -5.65 0.46 9.74
N ARG A 76 -5.30 1.66 10.22
CA ARG A 76 -4.20 1.82 11.17
C ARG A 76 -4.45 1.03 12.46
N ALA A 77 -5.68 1.02 12.96
CA ALA A 77 -6.05 0.22 14.13
C ALA A 77 -5.93 -1.28 13.87
N GLN A 78 -6.29 -1.73 12.66
CA GLN A 78 -6.15 -3.12 12.25
C GLN A 78 -4.67 -3.55 12.16
N ILE A 79 -3.81 -2.73 11.55
CA ILE A 79 -2.36 -2.98 11.47
C ILE A 79 -1.75 -3.03 12.88
N LEU A 80 -2.16 -2.13 13.79
CA LEU A 80 -1.74 -2.18 15.20
C LEU A 80 -2.15 -3.49 15.88
N GLY A 81 -3.32 -4.04 15.55
CA GLY A 81 -3.73 -5.38 16.01
C GLY A 81 -2.80 -6.49 15.51
N TYR A 82 -2.29 -6.40 14.28
CA TYR A 82 -1.30 -7.36 13.77
C TYR A 82 0.02 -7.28 14.53
N HIS A 83 0.46 -6.09 14.95
CA HIS A 83 1.65 -5.97 15.79
C HIS A 83 1.52 -6.73 17.10
N GLN A 84 0.33 -6.76 17.70
CA GLN A 84 0.03 -7.55 18.92
C GLN A 84 0.03 -9.05 18.61
N ALA A 85 -0.62 -9.45 17.50
CA ALA A 85 -0.65 -10.86 17.08
C ALA A 85 0.75 -11.43 16.77
N CYS A 86 1.68 -10.58 16.34
CA CYS A 86 3.06 -10.93 16.03
C CYS A 86 4.05 -10.70 17.19
N GLU A 87 3.59 -10.37 18.41
CA GLU A 87 4.50 -10.12 19.55
C GLU A 87 5.36 -11.33 19.93
N ALA A 88 4.83 -12.55 19.73
CA ALA A 88 5.55 -13.78 20.05
C ALA A 88 6.57 -14.20 18.96
N THR A 89 6.66 -13.45 17.86
CA THR A 89 7.64 -13.71 16.81
C THR A 89 9.04 -13.27 17.32
N PRO A 90 10.02 -14.20 17.37
CA PRO A 90 11.32 -13.97 18.01
C PRO A 90 12.20 -12.88 17.35
#